data_AF-A0AAD9NDV6-F1
#
_entry.id   AF-A0AAD9NDV6-F1
#
_cell.length_a   1.000
_cell.length_b   1.000
_cell.length_c   1.000
_cell.angle_alpha   90.00
_cell.angle_beta   90.00
_cell.angle_gamma   90.00
#
_symmetry.space_group_name_H-M   'P 1'
#
loop_
_entity.id
_entity.type
_entity.pdbx_description
1 polymer ?
#
loop_
_entity_poly.entity_id
_entity_poly.type
_entity_poly.pdbx_seq_one_letter_code
_entity_poly.pdbx_strand_id
1 'polypeptide(L)' 'MSTLECTVPHYVRCIKPNHQCIPGLFDQVYVLSQLEACGIIETVEISRQAYPARSVKYIPLILL' A
#
# COMPACT_ATOMS: atom_id res chain seq x y z
N MET A 1 -14.80 -5.17 16.31
CA MET A 1 -13.74 -4.48 15.55
C MET A 1 -13.06 -3.37 16.35
N SER A 2 -13.40 -3.19 17.63
CA SER A 2 -12.95 -2.09 18.48
C SER A 2 -11.43 -1.98 18.64
N THR A 3 -10.69 -3.09 18.74
CA THR A 3 -9.23 -3.04 18.93
C THR A 3 -8.49 -2.51 17.68
N LEU A 4 -8.94 -2.84 16.47
CA LEU A 4 -8.30 -2.38 15.24
C LEU A 4 -8.58 -0.89 15.00
N GLU A 5 -9.81 -0.45 15.30
CA GLU A 5 -10.25 0.94 15.17
C GLU A 5 -9.52 1.90 16.11
N CYS A 6 -8.98 1.41 17.24
CA CYS A 6 -8.18 2.19 18.18
C CYS A 6 -6.68 2.28 17.83
N THR A 7 -6.23 1.76 16.69
CA THR A 7 -4.81 1.74 16.29
C THR A 7 -4.58 2.43 14.97
N VAL A 8 -3.31 2.75 14.67
CA VAL A 8 -2.91 3.19 13.33
C VAL A 8 -2.64 1.94 12.48
N PRO A 9 -3.47 1.65 11.47
CA PRO A 9 -3.31 0.42 10.69
C PRO A 9 -2.17 0.56 9.68
N HIS A 10 -1.41 -0.51 9.53
CA HIS A 10 -0.45 -0.71 8.45
C HIS A 10 -0.93 -1.87 7.57
N TYR A 11 -1.26 -1.59 6.31
CA TYR A 11 -1.82 -2.58 5.39
C TYR A 11 -0.74 -3.18 4.49
N VAL A 12 -0.78 -4.50 4.30
CA VAL A 12 0.02 -5.22 3.30
C VAL A 12 -0.94 -5.97 2.38
N ARG A 13 -0.80 -5.76 1.07
CA ARG A 13 -1.57 -6.47 0.04
C ARG A 13 -0.64 -7.42 -0.70
N CYS A 14 -0.88 -8.72 -0.56
CA CYS A 14 -0.14 -9.73 -1.30
C CYS A 14 -0.70 -9.84 -2.73
N ILE A 15 0.20 -9.92 -3.71
CA ILE A 15 -0.16 -10.09 -5.13
C ILE A 15 0.47 -11.38 -5.64
N LYS A 16 -0.32 -12.22 -6.31
CA LYS A 16 0.18 -13.46 -6.89
C LYS A 16 0.85 -13.15 -8.25
N PRO A 17 2.13 -13.52 -8.45
CA PRO A 17 2.87 -13.10 -9.63
C PRO A 17 2.46 -13.85 -10.91
N ASN A 18 1.90 -15.06 -10.80
CA ASN A 18 1.39 -15.84 -11.92
C ASN A 18 0.31 -16.83 -11.45
N HIS A 19 -0.55 -17.29 -12.34
CA HIS A 19 -1.62 -18.24 -12.00
C HIS A 19 -1.10 -19.67 -11.76
N GLN A 20 0.01 -20.04 -12.39
CA GLN A 20 0.58 -21.39 -12.38
C GLN A 20 1.33 -21.77 -11.10
N CYS A 21 1.50 -20.84 -10.15
CA CYS A 21 2.26 -21.03 -8.91
C CYS A 21 3.73 -21.40 -9.14
N ILE A 22 4.33 -20.93 -10.23
CA ILE A 22 5.72 -21.21 -10.58
C ILE A 22 6.61 -20.09 -10.01
N PRO A 23 7.69 -20.42 -9.26
CA PRO A 23 8.61 -19.41 -8.77
C PRO A 23 9.34 -18.71 -9.92
N GLY A 24 9.56 -17.40 -9.79
CA GLY A 24 10.29 -16.60 -10.79
C GLY A 24 9.50 -16.24 -12.04
N LEU A 25 8.30 -16.78 -12.25
CA LEU A 25 7.42 -16.41 -13.35
C LEU A 25 6.57 -15.18 -12.96
N PHE A 26 6.58 -14.14 -13.77
CA PHE A 26 5.80 -12.94 -13.57
C PHE A 26 4.88 -12.69 -14.79
N ASP A 27 3.58 -12.70 -14.55
CA ASP A 27 2.57 -12.34 -15.51
C ASP A 27 2.05 -10.93 -15.22
N GLN A 28 2.44 -10.00 -16.09
CA GLN A 28 2.11 -8.59 -15.94
C GLN A 28 0.60 -8.31 -16.00
N VAL A 29 -0.14 -8.98 -16.91
CA VAL A 29 -1.58 -8.73 -17.10
C VAL A 29 -2.34 -9.24 -15.89
N TYR A 30 -1.97 -10.42 -15.40
CA TYR A 30 -2.56 -10.99 -14.20
C TYR A 30 -2.28 -10.14 -12.95
N VAL A 31 -1.05 -9.65 -12.80
CA VAL A 31 -0.70 -8.75 -11.68
C VAL A 31 -1.44 -7.43 -11.78
N LEU A 32 -1.52 -6.82 -12.97
CA LEU A 32 -2.21 -5.55 -13.17
C LEU A 32 -3.70 -5.64 -12.83
N SER A 33 -4.38 -6.70 -13.28
CA SER A 33 -5.81 -6.91 -12.94
C SER A 33 -6.04 -7.05 -11.42
N GLN A 34 -5.12 -7.68 -10.69
CA GLN A 34 -5.19 -7.73 -9.22
C GLN A 34 -4.99 -6.35 -8.58
N LEU A 35 -4.05 -5.55 -9.10
CA LEU A 35 -3.79 -4.20 -8.58
C LEU A 35 -5.01 -3.28 -8.77
N GLU A 36 -5.68 -3.35 -9.92
CA GLU A 36 -6.94 -2.65 -10.19
C GLU A 36 -8.05 -3.14 -9.26
N ALA A 37 -8.27 -4.45 -9.16
CA ALA A 37 -9.30 -5.03 -8.28
C ALA A 37 -9.08 -4.72 -6.79
N CYS A 38 -7.82 -4.56 -6.37
CA CYS A 38 -7.46 -4.17 -4.99
C CYS A 38 -7.48 -2.66 -4.74
N GLY A 39 -7.75 -1.84 -5.77
CA GLY A 39 -7.75 -0.38 -5.68
C GLY A 39 -6.36 0.23 -5.45
N ILE A 40 -5.29 -0.51 -5.78
CA ILE A 40 -3.91 -0.06 -5.54
C ILE A 40 -3.55 1.08 -6.48
N ILE A 41 -4.06 1.06 -7.72
CA ILE A 41 -3.78 2.09 -8.72
C ILE A 41 -4.28 3.46 -8.24
N GLU A 42 -5.53 3.51 -7.77
CA GLU A 42 -6.18 4.69 -7.23
C GLU A 42 -5.52 5.13 -5.92
N THR A 43 -5.18 4.17 -5.06
CA THR A 43 -4.50 4.45 -3.78
C THR A 43 -3.14 5.10 -4.03
N VAL A 44 -2.37 4.63 -5.02
CA VAL A 44 -1.07 5.21 -5.37
C VAL A 44 -1.24 6.63 -5.90
N GLU A 45 -2.24 6.88 -6.74
CA GLU A 45 -2.48 8.23 -7.29
C GLU A 45 -2.85 9.24 -6.19
N ILE A 46 -3.75 8.87 -5.28
CA ILE A 46 -4.10 9.69 -4.11
C ILE A 46 -2.87 9.91 -3.22
N SER A 47 -2.13 8.84 -2.94
CA SER A 47 -0.93 8.87 -2.11
C SER A 47 0.12 9.83 -2.66
N ARG A 48 0.31 9.84 -3.99
CA ARG A 48 1.28 10.70 -4.69
C ARG A 48 0.98 12.19 -4.48
N GLN A 49 -0.29 12.56 -4.41
CA GLN A 49 -0.73 13.94 -4.14
C GLN A 49 -0.56 14.32 -2.66
N ALA A 50 -0.47 13.32 -1.77
CA ALA A 50 -0.47 13.49 -0.32
C ALA A 50 0.92 13.35 0.36
N TYR A 51 2.02 13.29 -0.40
CA TYR A 51 3.38 13.10 0.12
C TYR A 51 3.51 11.86 1.03
N PRO A 52 3.47 10.65 0.45
CA PRO A 52 3.21 9.42 1.21
C PRO A 52 4.39 8.99 2.09
N ALA A 53 5.59 9.47 1.78
CA ALA A 53 6.76 9.30 2.62
C ALA A 53 6.69 10.23 3.84
N ARG A 54 6.14 9.73 4.95
CA ARG A 54 6.32 10.37 6.26
C ARG A 54 7.78 10.21 6.69
N SER A 55 8.61 11.16 6.30
CA SER A 55 9.83 11.41 7.07
C SER A 55 9.38 11.88 8.44
N VAL A 56 9.68 11.11 9.49
CA VAL A 56 9.49 11.57 10.86
C VAL A 56 10.50 12.70 11.06
N LYS A 57 10.11 13.93 10.72
CA LYS A 57 10.75 15.08 11.34
C LYS A 57 10.41 14.95 12.82
N TYR A 58 11.42 14.69 13.65
CA TYR A 58 11.35 15.06 15.05
C TYR A 58 11.10 16.57 15.08
N ILE A 59 9.83 16.96 15.08
CA ILE A 59 9.39 18.28 15.52
C ILE A 59 9.16 18.07 17.01
N PRO A 60 10.10 18.48 17.88
CA PRO A 60 9.70 18.72 19.25
C PRO A 60 8.61 19.79 19.17
N LEU A 61 7.43 19.46 19.66
CA LEU A 61 6.47 20.46 20.11
C LEU A 61 7.22 21.39 21.07
N ILE A 62 7.67 22.55 20.58
CA ILE A 62 7.92 23.84 21.25
C ILE A 62 8.66 24.75 20.24
N LEU A 63 8.10 25.96 20.01
CA LEU A 63 8.59 27.12 19.24
C LEU A 63 8.29 27.18 17.72
N LEU A 64 7.05 27.53 17.36
CA LEU A 64 6.62 28.93 17.08
C LEU A 64 5.09 28.99 16.92
#